data_AF-A0A3D9UR49-F1
#
_entry.id   AF-A0A3D9UR49-F1
#
_cell.length_a   1.000
_cell.length_b   1.000
_cell.length_c   1.000
_cell.angle_alpha   90.00
_cell.angle_beta   90.00
_cell.angle_gamma   90.00
#
_symmetry.space_group_name_H-M   'P 1'
#
loop_
_entity.id
_entity.type
_entity.pdbx_description
1 polymer ?
#
loop_
_entity_poly.entity_id
_entity_poly.type
_entity_poly.pdbx_seq_one_letter_code
_entity_poly.pdbx_strand_id
1 'polypeptide(L)'
;MTDTTPSAAQNLRVVRGEMNAPWSDASGQSYAAGGPLLEEFVAALDLGGARRVLIAGPHTTALVAKVADVAADAQVTALVRSVGDAEALCLAVPGVEVVAGSLEGFVETAPEPFDAVLALDGVDRLESYDSSDLSWADSTRALIGLGGDEGLVVLSHAYDTAPVNLLDARPADRRHGDDEMRPLRADRTRPTGARGFLLPLTPFSDRQFTQAYSLFGPANAPRLIVEGVEFGAPEAFVGYAVSAARSHCRPLLAPADEMIRVLARGNRLDEAADGGLLVLGAAVPVDFLHASAGGAVSAGRYLGGDGRLEIVSRSTAGQWPDDAAVEVVESETAQPSETAKYLPIQTAPTRTPDRSIEPAADLLPATIALGSTVEDEFVRLAALGDVPAFRELAGAVGRFVESLPVTERRAVRFDNIHLDGRGFSHGLEALRWSDTVGTAQSLAAAFWLLQDRLRRDDLRHPWPDHVGGESLVALWLEMAGHEHGADEAAVTGRQLADALALPGAFPAGAVPDLRTALTDAATARRELAEAQGQIFGLERTIGFRDKQLRTREDVIRNLRAKGGSAVPGTAAAPSVTKMVKRATEVRSVGELTAGINRVVNRAKRQRAKK
;
A
#
# COMPACT_ATOMS: atom_id res chain seq x y z
N MET A 1 -4.10 46.89 -32.48
CA MET A 1 -4.29 45.56 -31.87
C MET A 1 -3.25 45.44 -30.77
N THR A 2 -3.61 45.85 -29.57
CA THR A 2 -2.80 45.65 -28.37
C THR A 2 -3.10 44.24 -27.86
N ASP A 3 -2.05 43.43 -27.83
CA ASP A 3 -2.03 42.05 -27.36
C ASP A 3 -2.19 42.08 -25.83
N THR A 4 -3.43 42.04 -25.34
CA THR A 4 -3.75 41.89 -23.91
C THR A 4 -3.99 40.41 -23.62
N THR A 5 -2.92 39.62 -23.64
CA THR A 5 -2.91 38.36 -22.90
C THR A 5 -2.86 38.73 -21.41
N PRO A 6 -3.87 38.40 -20.60
CA PRO A 6 -3.80 38.65 -19.15
C PRO A 6 -2.55 37.93 -18.62
N SER A 7 -1.66 38.66 -17.93
CA SER A 7 -0.50 38.00 -17.34
C SER A 7 -0.98 37.10 -16.21
N ALA A 8 -0.47 35.87 -16.15
CA ALA A 8 -0.79 34.90 -15.09
C ALA A 8 -0.63 35.49 -13.68
N ALA A 9 0.24 36.49 -13.52
CA ALA A 9 0.49 37.21 -12.28
C ALA A 9 -0.73 38.00 -11.71
N GLN A 10 -1.77 38.26 -12.50
CA GLN A 10 -2.94 39.03 -12.00
C GLN A 10 -3.93 38.19 -11.18
N ASN A 11 -3.97 36.87 -11.39
CA ASN A 11 -4.93 35.97 -10.74
C ASN A 11 -4.30 35.10 -9.66
N LEU A 12 -2.98 35.24 -9.43
CA LEU A 12 -2.24 34.51 -8.43
C LEU A 12 -2.11 35.38 -7.16
N ARG A 13 -2.49 34.81 -6.01
CA ARG A 13 -2.26 35.39 -4.69
C ARG A 13 -1.42 34.42 -3.86
N VAL A 14 -0.46 34.95 -3.09
CA VAL A 14 0.33 34.14 -2.16
C VAL A 14 -0.08 34.50 -0.73
N VAL A 15 -0.32 33.49 0.09
CA VAL A 15 -0.63 33.62 1.53
C VAL A 15 0.35 32.77 2.34
N ARG A 16 0.41 32.98 3.66
CA ARG A 16 1.36 32.27 4.53
C ARG A 16 1.28 30.75 4.36
N GLY A 17 2.45 30.12 4.35
CA GLY A 17 2.57 28.67 4.23
C GLY A 17 2.59 28.21 2.78
N GLU A 18 3.11 29.04 1.88
CA GLU A 18 3.37 28.68 0.50
C GLU A 18 4.57 27.75 0.39
N MET A 19 4.51 26.84 -0.58
CA MET A 19 5.63 25.97 -0.93
C MET A 19 6.29 26.46 -2.21
N ASN A 20 7.61 26.61 -2.17
CA ASN A 20 8.40 27.06 -3.32
C ASN A 20 8.82 25.88 -4.22
N ALA A 21 9.07 26.17 -5.50
CA ALA A 21 9.63 25.21 -6.44
C ALA A 21 10.99 24.66 -5.90
N PRO A 22 11.28 23.36 -6.06
CA PRO A 22 10.70 22.42 -7.03
C PRO A 22 9.46 21.62 -6.56
N TRP A 23 8.79 21.99 -5.46
CA TRP A 23 7.65 21.23 -4.95
C TRP A 23 6.42 21.26 -5.87
N SER A 24 5.75 20.11 -6.03
CA SER A 24 4.47 20.00 -6.73
C SER A 24 3.61 18.88 -6.15
N ASP A 25 2.35 19.19 -5.85
CA ASP A 25 1.31 18.22 -5.48
C ASP A 25 0.58 17.64 -6.71
N ALA A 26 0.84 18.21 -7.89
CA ALA A 26 0.26 17.76 -9.15
C ALA A 26 0.99 16.54 -9.75
N SER A 27 2.16 16.19 -9.20
CA SER A 27 3.00 15.10 -9.69
C SER A 27 3.41 14.14 -8.56
N GLY A 28 3.81 12.92 -8.91
CA GLY A 28 4.28 11.92 -7.94
C GLY A 28 3.27 10.80 -7.62
N GLN A 29 3.52 10.08 -6.53
CA GLN A 29 2.74 8.90 -6.14
C GLN A 29 1.36 9.25 -5.56
N SER A 30 1.21 10.45 -5.04
CA SER A 30 -0.06 11.04 -4.64
C SER A 30 -0.39 12.17 -5.61
N TYR A 31 -1.00 11.81 -6.73
CA TYR A 31 -1.46 12.77 -7.72
C TYR A 31 -2.67 13.57 -7.19
N ALA A 32 -2.94 14.70 -7.82
CA ALA A 32 -4.07 15.59 -7.50
C ALA A 32 -5.43 14.90 -7.68
N ALA A 33 -6.42 15.26 -6.86
CA ALA A 33 -7.77 14.73 -6.96
C ALA A 33 -8.42 15.07 -8.31
N GLY A 34 -9.03 14.08 -8.95
CA GLY A 34 -9.67 14.29 -10.23
C GLY A 34 -10.14 13.05 -10.94
N GLY A 35 -10.31 13.20 -12.24
CA GLY A 35 -10.78 12.16 -13.13
C GLY A 35 -12.30 12.12 -13.29
N PRO A 36 -12.77 11.29 -14.22
CA PRO A 36 -14.12 11.41 -14.78
C PRO A 36 -15.26 11.26 -13.78
N LEU A 37 -15.09 10.47 -12.71
CA LEU A 37 -16.14 10.29 -11.72
C LEU A 37 -16.31 11.48 -10.79
N LEU A 38 -15.21 12.15 -10.40
CA LEU A 38 -15.29 13.39 -9.63
C LEU A 38 -15.81 14.54 -10.50
N GLU A 39 -15.46 14.58 -11.79
CA GLU A 39 -16.01 15.56 -12.74
C GLU A 39 -17.54 15.40 -12.94
N GLU A 40 -18.02 14.17 -13.09
CA GLU A 40 -19.48 13.89 -13.15
C GLU A 40 -20.17 14.14 -11.81
N PHE A 41 -19.50 13.85 -10.68
CA PHE A 41 -20.02 14.19 -9.37
C PHE A 41 -20.22 15.70 -9.21
N VAL A 42 -19.21 16.50 -9.57
CA VAL A 42 -19.31 17.97 -9.60
C VAL A 42 -20.40 18.45 -10.55
N ALA A 43 -20.57 17.81 -11.72
CA ALA A 43 -21.63 18.15 -12.66
C ALA A 43 -23.05 17.93 -12.09
N ALA A 44 -23.19 17.02 -11.14
CA ALA A 44 -24.45 16.75 -10.46
C ALA A 44 -24.74 17.72 -9.29
N LEU A 45 -23.74 18.49 -8.84
CA LEU A 45 -23.93 19.50 -7.79
C LEU A 45 -24.73 20.70 -8.33
N ASP A 46 -25.64 21.23 -7.52
CA ASP A 46 -26.33 22.49 -7.83
C ASP A 46 -25.47 23.69 -7.40
N LEU A 47 -24.57 24.12 -8.29
CA LEU A 47 -23.74 25.33 -8.09
C LEU A 47 -24.28 26.56 -8.82
N GLY A 48 -25.43 26.45 -9.52
CA GLY A 48 -25.94 27.52 -10.38
C GLY A 48 -26.37 28.80 -9.64
N GLY A 49 -26.60 28.71 -8.32
CA GLY A 49 -26.89 29.85 -7.45
C GLY A 49 -25.68 30.41 -6.70
N ALA A 50 -24.51 29.75 -6.77
CA ALA A 50 -23.32 30.16 -6.04
C ALA A 50 -22.73 31.43 -6.66
N ARG A 51 -22.26 32.35 -5.82
CA ARG A 51 -21.50 33.54 -6.23
C ARG A 51 -20.02 33.36 -6.00
N ARG A 52 -19.64 32.56 -5.00
CA ARG A 52 -18.25 32.30 -4.62
C ARG A 52 -18.05 30.81 -4.35
N VAL A 53 -17.13 30.20 -5.07
CA VAL A 53 -16.80 28.77 -4.94
C VAL A 53 -15.32 28.62 -4.61
N LEU A 54 -15.01 27.86 -3.56
CA LEU A 54 -13.65 27.49 -3.19
C LEU A 54 -13.37 26.04 -3.57
N ILE A 55 -12.26 25.81 -4.26
CA ILE A 55 -11.66 24.50 -4.47
C ILE A 55 -10.43 24.41 -3.56
N ALA A 56 -10.47 23.59 -2.52
CA ALA A 56 -9.41 23.52 -1.53
C ALA A 56 -8.60 22.23 -1.68
N GLY A 57 -7.34 22.36 -2.09
CA GLY A 57 -6.39 21.26 -2.20
C GLY A 57 -5.97 20.98 -3.64
N PRO A 58 -5.03 20.06 -3.84
CA PRO A 58 -4.55 19.73 -5.17
C PRO A 58 -5.65 19.00 -5.94
N HIS A 59 -6.14 19.65 -6.99
CA HIS A 59 -7.09 19.08 -7.94
C HIS A 59 -6.53 19.15 -9.35
N THR A 60 -6.87 18.17 -10.17
CA THR A 60 -6.50 18.17 -11.58
C THR A 60 -7.05 19.41 -12.29
N THR A 61 -6.32 19.91 -13.29
CA THR A 61 -6.76 21.02 -14.13
C THR A 61 -8.13 20.77 -14.74
N ALA A 62 -8.42 19.53 -15.18
CA ALA A 62 -9.71 19.15 -15.76
C ALA A 62 -10.86 19.32 -14.76
N LEU A 63 -10.66 18.92 -13.51
CA LEU A 63 -11.67 19.07 -12.46
C LEU A 63 -11.86 20.54 -12.07
N VAL A 64 -10.79 21.34 -11.99
CA VAL A 64 -10.90 22.79 -11.73
C VAL A 64 -11.66 23.49 -12.85
N ALA A 65 -11.36 23.18 -14.11
CA ALA A 65 -12.09 23.69 -15.27
C ALA A 65 -13.57 23.27 -15.22
N LYS A 66 -13.86 22.01 -14.83
CA LYS A 66 -15.22 21.52 -14.68
C LYS A 66 -16.02 22.29 -13.63
N VAL A 67 -15.41 22.62 -12.48
CA VAL A 67 -16.05 23.46 -11.45
C VAL A 67 -16.33 24.86 -12.00
N ALA A 68 -15.37 25.46 -12.71
CA ALA A 68 -15.56 26.78 -13.34
C ALA A 68 -16.68 26.77 -14.38
N ASP A 69 -16.83 25.70 -15.16
CA ASP A 69 -17.90 25.54 -16.14
C ASP A 69 -19.28 25.38 -15.47
N VAL A 70 -19.37 24.59 -14.39
CA VAL A 70 -20.63 24.35 -13.67
C VAL A 70 -21.04 25.57 -12.85
N ALA A 71 -20.08 26.34 -12.35
CA ALA A 71 -20.28 27.58 -11.60
C ALA A 71 -19.93 28.83 -12.46
N ALA A 72 -20.37 28.86 -13.72
CA ALA A 72 -19.98 29.88 -14.71
C ALA A 72 -20.26 31.33 -14.28
N ASP A 73 -21.26 31.55 -13.42
CA ASP A 73 -21.64 32.88 -12.89
C ASP A 73 -20.96 33.23 -11.55
N ALA A 74 -20.13 32.33 -11.02
CA ALA A 74 -19.45 32.48 -9.73
C ALA A 74 -17.97 32.91 -9.89
N GLN A 75 -17.44 33.56 -8.86
CA GLN A 75 -16.00 33.67 -8.67
C GLN A 75 -15.47 32.36 -8.11
N VAL A 76 -14.66 31.65 -8.91
CA VAL A 76 -13.99 30.42 -8.48
C VAL A 76 -12.59 30.74 -7.97
N THR A 77 -12.31 30.31 -6.75
CA THR A 77 -11.00 30.40 -6.11
C THR A 77 -10.44 29.00 -5.88
N ALA A 78 -9.21 28.73 -6.28
CA ALA A 78 -8.50 27.48 -6.00
C ALA A 78 -7.36 27.72 -5.00
N LEU A 79 -7.35 26.98 -3.90
CA LEU A 79 -6.27 26.98 -2.90
C LEU A 79 -5.36 25.76 -3.15
N VAL A 80 -4.10 26.02 -3.44
CA VAL A 80 -3.04 25.00 -3.60
C VAL A 80 -1.83 25.39 -2.75
N ARG A 81 -0.97 24.43 -2.39
CA ARG A 81 0.19 24.71 -1.52
C ARG A 81 1.36 25.34 -2.28
N SER A 82 1.65 24.85 -3.48
CA SER A 82 2.83 25.24 -4.26
C SER A 82 2.57 26.47 -5.13
N VAL A 83 3.51 27.42 -5.11
CA VAL A 83 3.53 28.56 -6.02
C VAL A 83 3.66 28.09 -7.48
N GLY A 84 4.44 27.03 -7.73
CA GLY A 84 4.62 26.48 -9.08
C GLY A 84 3.35 25.84 -9.62
N ASP A 85 2.63 25.08 -8.79
CA ASP A 85 1.33 24.51 -9.18
C ASP A 85 0.29 25.62 -9.41
N ALA A 86 0.33 26.68 -8.60
CA ALA A 86 -0.57 27.80 -8.74
C ALA A 86 -0.36 28.57 -10.05
N GLU A 87 0.90 28.84 -10.42
CA GLU A 87 1.25 29.45 -11.71
C GLU A 87 0.78 28.58 -12.90
N ALA A 88 1.00 27.27 -12.82
CA ALA A 88 0.57 26.33 -13.85
C ALA A 88 -0.95 26.32 -14.00
N LEU A 89 -1.69 26.34 -12.87
CA LEU A 89 -3.15 26.35 -12.88
C LEU A 89 -3.72 27.67 -13.42
N CYS A 90 -3.16 28.82 -13.03
CA CYS A 90 -3.55 30.13 -13.58
C CYS A 90 -3.41 30.18 -15.11
N LEU A 91 -2.37 29.55 -15.66
CA LEU A 91 -2.14 29.50 -17.10
C LEU A 91 -3.15 28.57 -17.79
N ALA A 92 -3.46 27.43 -17.17
CA ALA A 92 -4.29 26.40 -17.77
C ALA A 92 -5.80 26.67 -17.67
N VAL A 93 -6.26 27.37 -16.63
CA VAL A 93 -7.69 27.71 -16.43
C VAL A 93 -7.86 29.22 -16.23
N PRO A 94 -7.88 30.01 -17.31
CA PRO A 94 -8.08 31.45 -17.23
C PRO A 94 -9.45 31.78 -16.58
N GLY A 95 -9.45 32.70 -15.62
CA GLY A 95 -10.67 33.15 -14.92
C GLY A 95 -10.85 32.59 -13.51
N VAL A 96 -10.04 31.60 -13.12
CA VAL A 96 -9.94 31.13 -11.73
C VAL A 96 -8.91 31.98 -10.98
N GLU A 97 -9.28 32.47 -9.80
CA GLU A 97 -8.33 33.02 -8.84
C GLU A 97 -7.58 31.86 -8.17
N VAL A 98 -6.25 31.87 -8.19
CA VAL A 98 -5.48 30.80 -7.55
C VAL A 98 -4.69 31.39 -6.39
N VAL A 99 -4.80 30.73 -5.24
CA VAL A 99 -4.08 31.10 -4.03
C VAL A 99 -3.07 30.02 -3.70
N ALA A 100 -1.80 30.41 -3.61
CA ALA A 100 -0.71 29.57 -3.14
C ALA A 100 -0.51 29.79 -1.64
N GLY A 101 -0.60 28.73 -0.83
CA GLY A 101 -0.39 28.79 0.61
C GLY A 101 -1.07 27.69 1.40
N SER A 102 -1.07 27.84 2.72
CA SER A 102 -1.75 26.92 3.64
C SER A 102 -3.22 27.32 3.90
N LEU A 103 -4.04 26.37 4.36
CA LEU A 103 -5.41 26.64 4.81
C LEU A 103 -5.46 27.73 5.88
N GLU A 104 -4.55 27.68 6.84
CA GLU A 104 -4.50 28.67 7.91
C GLU A 104 -4.21 30.09 7.36
N GLY A 105 -3.16 30.23 6.53
CA GLY A 105 -2.85 31.51 5.89
C GLY A 105 -3.98 32.02 4.99
N PHE A 106 -4.71 31.10 4.36
CA PHE A 106 -5.90 31.43 3.59
C PHE A 106 -7.03 31.94 4.49
N VAL A 107 -7.36 31.24 5.58
CA VAL A 107 -8.40 31.62 6.54
C VAL A 107 -8.15 33.00 7.15
N GLU A 108 -6.90 33.32 7.50
CA GLU A 108 -6.52 34.63 8.05
C GLU A 108 -6.80 35.80 7.08
N THR A 109 -6.80 35.53 5.78
CA THR A 109 -6.95 36.53 4.72
C THR A 109 -8.25 36.39 3.95
N ALA A 110 -9.10 35.42 4.31
CA ALA A 110 -10.36 35.15 3.63
C ALA A 110 -11.34 36.30 3.90
N PRO A 111 -11.81 37.01 2.85
CA PRO A 111 -12.57 38.23 3.05
C PRO A 111 -14.02 37.99 3.51
N GLU A 112 -14.66 36.92 3.00
CA GLU A 112 -16.06 36.57 3.27
C GLU A 112 -16.26 35.03 3.11
N PRO A 113 -17.37 34.44 3.62
CA PRO A 113 -17.72 33.04 3.38
C PRO A 113 -18.00 32.71 1.91
N PHE A 114 -17.77 31.46 1.52
CA PHE A 114 -18.07 30.90 0.20
C PHE A 114 -19.44 30.22 0.19
N ASP A 115 -20.13 30.27 -0.93
CA ASP A 115 -21.42 29.58 -1.10
C ASP A 115 -21.21 28.07 -1.34
N ALA A 116 -20.03 27.69 -1.84
CA ALA A 116 -19.60 26.29 -1.97
C ALA A 116 -18.10 26.12 -1.68
N VAL A 117 -17.75 25.06 -0.95
CA VAL A 117 -16.37 24.66 -0.65
C VAL A 117 -16.17 23.19 -1.04
N LEU A 118 -15.23 22.92 -1.94
CA LEU A 118 -14.94 21.59 -2.49
C LEU A 118 -13.52 21.17 -2.12
N ALA A 119 -13.37 20.22 -1.21
CA ALA A 119 -12.11 19.58 -0.85
C ALA A 119 -12.18 18.09 -1.20
N LEU A 120 -12.15 17.79 -2.50
CA LEU A 120 -12.27 16.41 -3.02
C LEU A 120 -10.98 15.60 -2.85
N ASP A 121 -9.89 16.27 -2.50
CA ASP A 121 -8.64 15.67 -2.04
C ASP A 121 -8.53 15.52 -0.50
N GLY A 122 -9.53 16.05 0.22
CA GLY A 122 -9.50 16.14 1.69
C GLY A 122 -8.67 17.31 2.22
N VAL A 123 -8.32 17.22 3.51
CA VAL A 123 -7.62 18.30 4.23
C VAL A 123 -6.12 18.03 4.45
N ASP A 124 -5.68 16.78 4.24
CA ASP A 124 -4.31 16.34 4.52
C ASP A 124 -3.25 17.14 3.73
N ARG A 125 -3.63 17.65 2.55
CA ARG A 125 -2.74 18.41 1.65
C ARG A 125 -3.12 19.90 1.56
N LEU A 126 -3.66 20.44 2.65
CA LEU A 126 -3.91 21.89 2.80
C LEU A 126 -2.91 22.59 3.74
N GLU A 127 -2.03 21.82 4.36
CA GLU A 127 -1.01 22.32 5.29
C GLU A 127 0.37 22.29 4.63
N SER A 128 1.24 23.21 5.06
CA SER A 128 2.61 23.35 4.54
C SER A 128 3.63 23.15 5.66
N TYR A 129 4.92 23.24 5.35
CA TYR A 129 5.95 23.19 6.38
C TYR A 129 5.90 24.40 7.35
N ASP A 130 5.35 25.54 6.91
CA ASP A 130 5.32 26.82 7.64
C ASP A 130 3.94 27.15 8.25
N SER A 131 2.94 26.27 8.14
CA SER A 131 1.63 26.45 8.79
C SER A 131 1.63 25.96 10.24
N SER A 132 0.66 26.40 11.04
CA SER A 132 0.41 25.75 12.34
C SER A 132 0.12 24.26 12.16
N ASP A 133 0.57 23.44 13.11
CA ASP A 133 0.36 21.99 13.15
C ASP A 133 -1.09 21.66 13.54
N LEU A 134 -2.04 22.09 12.71
CA LEU A 134 -3.46 21.80 12.89
C LEU A 134 -3.70 20.29 12.83
N SER A 135 -4.61 19.82 13.69
CA SER A 135 -5.12 18.46 13.57
C SER A 135 -6.09 18.38 12.39
N TRP A 136 -6.31 17.19 11.84
CA TRP A 136 -7.30 16.89 10.82
C TRP A 136 -8.68 17.42 11.20
N ALA A 137 -9.09 17.27 12.47
CA ALA A 137 -10.36 17.80 12.95
C ALA A 137 -10.41 19.33 12.97
N ASP A 138 -9.29 19.99 13.28
CA ASP A 138 -9.21 21.45 13.27
C ASP A 138 -9.18 22.00 11.83
N SER A 139 -8.41 21.37 10.93
CA SER A 139 -8.39 21.70 9.51
C SER A 139 -9.75 21.47 8.85
N THR A 140 -10.43 20.38 9.19
CA THR A 140 -11.81 20.12 8.76
C THR A 140 -12.79 21.19 9.25
N ARG A 141 -12.70 21.59 10.52
CA ARG A 141 -13.55 22.66 11.09
C ARG A 141 -13.26 24.01 10.42
N ALA A 142 -12.00 24.33 10.20
CA ALA A 142 -11.59 25.55 9.52
C ALA A 142 -12.14 25.60 8.08
N LEU A 143 -12.04 24.47 7.36
CA LEU A 143 -12.56 24.34 6.00
C LEU A 143 -14.10 24.47 5.96
N ILE A 144 -14.83 23.77 6.83
CA ILE A 144 -16.31 23.88 6.91
C ILE A 144 -16.73 25.32 7.25
N GLY A 145 -15.97 25.99 8.13
CA GLY A 145 -16.21 27.38 8.51
C GLY A 145 -16.11 28.36 7.33
N LEU A 146 -15.35 28.03 6.28
CA LEU A 146 -15.26 28.86 5.07
C LEU A 146 -16.56 28.85 4.25
N GLY A 147 -17.43 27.84 4.40
CA GLY A 147 -18.70 27.73 3.66
C GLY A 147 -19.86 28.53 4.23
N GLY A 148 -19.71 29.22 5.38
CA GLY A 148 -20.85 29.84 6.09
C GLY A 148 -21.93 28.82 6.50
N ASP A 149 -23.03 29.26 7.09
CA ASP A 149 -24.03 28.35 7.68
C ASP A 149 -24.85 27.56 6.64
N GLU A 150 -25.14 28.17 5.50
CA GLU A 150 -25.99 27.60 4.43
C GLU A 150 -25.21 27.12 3.21
N GLY A 151 -23.88 27.31 3.18
CA GLY A 151 -23.08 26.94 2.02
C GLY A 151 -22.90 25.43 1.88
N LEU A 152 -22.74 25.01 0.64
CA LEU A 152 -22.40 23.65 0.26
C LEU A 152 -20.96 23.34 0.69
N VAL A 153 -20.74 22.24 1.39
CA VAL A 153 -19.39 21.74 1.65
C VAL A 153 -19.28 20.30 1.19
N VAL A 154 -18.30 20.03 0.33
CA VAL A 154 -17.95 18.68 -0.12
C VAL A 154 -16.55 18.34 0.40
N LEU A 155 -16.45 17.30 1.21
CA LEU A 155 -15.19 16.87 1.82
C LEU A 155 -14.94 15.40 1.51
N SER A 156 -13.78 15.10 0.94
CA SER A 156 -13.29 13.72 0.76
C SER A 156 -12.27 13.35 1.83
N HIS A 157 -12.08 12.05 2.05
CA HIS A 157 -11.01 11.53 2.90
C HIS A 157 -10.61 10.12 2.49
N ALA A 158 -9.31 9.86 2.33
CA ALA A 158 -8.79 8.52 2.08
C ALA A 158 -8.67 7.71 3.37
N TYR A 159 -9.06 6.43 3.34
CA TYR A 159 -9.06 5.58 4.53
C TYR A 159 -7.74 4.83 4.72
N ASP A 160 -7.16 4.90 5.92
CA ASP A 160 -6.00 4.10 6.30
C ASP A 160 -6.31 2.60 6.30
N THR A 161 -7.57 2.24 6.59
CA THR A 161 -8.04 0.84 6.58
C THR A 161 -8.37 0.32 5.19
N ALA A 162 -8.19 1.12 4.13
CA ALA A 162 -8.43 0.69 2.77
C ALA A 162 -7.64 -0.59 2.45
N PRO A 163 -8.23 -1.58 1.74
CA PRO A 163 -7.53 -2.81 1.38
C PRO A 163 -6.19 -2.56 0.68
N VAL A 164 -6.11 -1.54 -0.18
CA VAL A 164 -4.87 -1.16 -0.89
C VAL A 164 -3.75 -0.73 0.07
N ASN A 165 -4.11 -0.06 1.18
CA ASN A 165 -3.15 0.44 2.17
C ASN A 165 -2.69 -0.67 3.10
N LEU A 166 -3.59 -1.57 3.50
CA LEU A 166 -3.28 -2.73 4.34
C LEU A 166 -2.45 -3.79 3.60
N LEU A 167 -2.71 -3.96 2.31
CA LEU A 167 -2.05 -4.96 1.47
C LEU A 167 -0.88 -4.38 0.69
N ASP A 168 -0.41 -3.17 0.98
CA ASP A 168 0.69 -2.55 0.23
C ASP A 168 1.99 -3.38 0.33
N ALA A 169 2.48 -3.87 -0.81
CA ALA A 169 3.68 -4.68 -0.88
C ALA A 169 4.99 -3.88 -0.81
N ARG A 170 4.93 -2.55 -0.97
CA ARG A 170 6.11 -1.69 -0.91
C ARG A 170 6.79 -1.76 0.47
N PRO A 171 8.12 -1.65 0.54
CA PRO A 171 8.85 -1.37 1.77
C PRO A 171 8.28 -0.16 2.51
N ALA A 172 8.33 -0.14 3.85
CA ALA A 172 7.68 0.90 4.67
C ALA A 172 8.17 2.32 4.30
N ASP A 173 9.48 2.46 4.09
CA ASP A 173 10.19 3.66 3.63
C ASP A 173 9.82 4.12 2.20
N ARG A 174 9.02 3.35 1.47
CA ARG A 174 8.57 3.66 0.10
C ARG A 174 7.04 3.72 -0.03
N ARG A 175 6.31 3.58 1.08
CA ARG A 175 4.84 3.67 1.09
C ARG A 175 4.36 5.11 1.07
N HIS A 176 5.18 6.00 1.60
CA HIS A 176 4.95 7.41 1.80
C HIS A 176 5.80 8.20 0.82
N GLY A 177 5.19 9.19 0.17
CA GLY A 177 5.91 10.13 -0.69
C GLY A 177 6.25 11.40 0.06
N ASP A 178 7.10 12.24 -0.54
CA ASP A 178 7.44 13.54 0.01
C ASP A 178 6.16 14.36 0.30
N ASP A 179 5.11 14.20 -0.50
CA ASP A 179 3.81 14.88 -0.36
C ASP A 179 3.12 14.69 1.01
N GLU A 180 3.45 13.60 1.73
CA GLU A 180 3.08 13.32 3.12
C GLU A 180 4.10 13.93 4.11
N MET A 181 4.46 15.20 3.92
CA MET A 181 5.47 15.90 4.74
C MET A 181 5.17 15.94 6.25
N ARG A 182 3.91 15.75 6.63
CA ARG A 182 3.48 15.67 8.02
C ARG A 182 3.14 14.21 8.35
N PRO A 183 3.50 13.71 9.54
CA PRO A 183 3.12 12.37 9.97
C PRO A 183 1.61 12.32 10.24
N LEU A 184 0.80 12.28 9.18
CA LEU A 184 -0.67 12.29 9.22
C LEU A 184 -1.22 11.20 10.15
N ARG A 185 -0.48 10.10 10.33
CA ARG A 185 -0.82 8.96 11.18
C ARG A 185 -0.62 9.19 12.68
N ALA A 186 0.11 10.22 13.08
CA ALA A 186 0.28 10.57 14.48
C ALA A 186 -0.91 11.39 15.03
N ASP A 187 -1.69 11.98 14.13
CA ASP A 187 -2.90 12.70 14.49
C ASP A 187 -4.04 11.74 14.83
N ARG A 188 -4.42 11.73 16.11
CA ARG A 188 -5.50 10.88 16.64
C ARG A 188 -6.89 11.32 16.19
N THR A 189 -7.03 12.52 15.63
CA THR A 189 -8.30 13.03 15.12
C THR A 189 -8.53 12.65 13.66
N ARG A 190 -7.48 12.21 12.95
CA ARG A 190 -7.57 11.76 11.56
C ARG A 190 -8.36 10.45 11.44
N PRO A 191 -9.42 10.41 10.62
CA PRO A 191 -10.20 9.21 10.43
C PRO A 191 -9.43 8.09 9.76
N THR A 192 -9.57 6.87 10.27
CA THR A 192 -8.93 5.69 9.66
C THR A 192 -9.86 4.91 8.73
N GLY A 193 -11.18 5.09 8.84
CA GLY A 193 -12.18 4.39 8.03
C GLY A 193 -13.56 5.07 8.08
N ALA A 194 -14.55 4.48 7.39
CA ALA A 194 -15.86 5.08 7.15
C ALA A 194 -16.58 5.63 8.39
N ARG A 195 -16.75 4.79 9.41
CA ARG A 195 -17.39 5.22 10.67
C ARG A 195 -16.61 6.32 11.39
N GLY A 196 -15.27 6.23 11.35
CA GLY A 196 -14.38 7.24 11.94
C GLY A 196 -14.45 8.58 11.20
N PHE A 197 -14.76 8.57 9.90
CA PHE A 197 -14.87 9.79 9.09
C PHE A 197 -16.15 10.56 9.40
N LEU A 198 -17.26 9.86 9.60
CA LEU A 198 -18.54 10.50 9.92
C LEU A 198 -18.63 11.03 11.36
N LEU A 199 -17.95 10.39 12.32
CA LEU A 199 -18.09 10.72 13.74
C LEU A 199 -17.67 12.16 14.09
N PRO A 200 -16.48 12.67 13.71
CA PRO A 200 -16.08 14.07 13.97
C PRO A 200 -16.96 15.10 13.28
N LEU A 201 -17.72 14.68 12.26
CA LEU A 201 -18.57 15.53 11.45
C LEU A 201 -20.01 15.63 11.98
N THR A 202 -20.37 14.80 12.98
CA THR A 202 -21.69 14.85 13.63
C THR A 202 -22.08 16.22 14.19
N PRO A 203 -21.19 17.10 14.69
CA PRO A 203 -21.58 18.45 15.12
C PRO A 203 -22.10 19.34 13.98
N PHE A 204 -21.85 18.98 12.71
CA PHE A 204 -22.33 19.70 11.53
C PHE A 204 -23.51 19.01 10.82
N SER A 205 -24.06 17.94 11.43
CA SER A 205 -25.15 17.14 10.85
C SER A 205 -26.52 17.83 10.93
N ASP A 206 -26.60 18.97 11.61
CA ASP A 206 -27.78 19.84 11.66
C ASP A 206 -27.99 20.66 10.39
N ARG A 207 -27.02 20.67 9.47
CA ARG A 207 -27.22 21.18 8.10
C ARG A 207 -28.28 20.36 7.38
N GLN A 208 -29.15 21.05 6.62
CA GLN A 208 -30.40 20.50 6.05
C GLN A 208 -30.23 19.18 5.28
N PHE A 209 -29.06 18.97 4.66
CA PHE A 209 -28.74 17.74 3.94
C PHE A 209 -27.33 17.28 4.34
N THR A 210 -27.22 16.00 4.69
CA THR A 210 -25.95 15.30 4.90
C THR A 210 -26.00 13.99 4.12
N GLN A 211 -25.18 13.88 3.06
CA GLN A 211 -25.05 12.64 2.28
C GLN A 211 -23.62 12.13 2.33
N ALA A 212 -23.47 10.82 2.51
CA ALA A 212 -22.17 10.16 2.62
C ALA A 212 -22.03 9.08 1.54
N TYR A 213 -20.91 9.16 0.83
CA TYR A 213 -20.54 8.27 -0.25
C TYR A 213 -19.30 7.48 0.11
N SER A 214 -19.28 6.19 -0.23
CA SER A 214 -18.09 5.35 -0.23
C SER A 214 -17.39 5.42 -1.59
N LEU A 215 -16.07 5.57 -1.56
CA LEU A 215 -15.21 5.63 -2.74
C LEU A 215 -14.45 4.32 -2.88
N PHE A 216 -14.48 3.68 -4.06
CA PHE A 216 -13.67 2.50 -4.36
C PHE A 216 -12.75 2.76 -5.56
N GLY A 217 -11.57 2.13 -5.52
CA GLY A 217 -10.43 2.52 -6.36
C GLY A 217 -9.64 3.63 -5.68
N PRO A 218 -8.62 4.20 -6.34
CA PRO A 218 -7.83 5.26 -5.73
C PRO A 218 -8.70 6.42 -5.23
N ALA A 219 -8.56 6.82 -3.95
CA ALA A 219 -9.45 7.82 -3.35
C ALA A 219 -9.46 9.16 -4.10
N ASN A 220 -8.32 9.56 -4.65
CA ASN A 220 -8.15 10.79 -5.45
C ASN A 220 -8.58 10.62 -6.92
N ALA A 221 -8.92 9.40 -7.34
CA ALA A 221 -9.45 9.09 -8.66
C ALA A 221 -10.38 7.86 -8.57
N PRO A 222 -11.52 7.98 -7.87
CA PRO A 222 -12.38 6.83 -7.59
C PRO A 222 -12.89 6.23 -8.91
N ARG A 223 -13.07 4.91 -8.94
CA ARG A 223 -13.70 4.18 -10.07
C ARG A 223 -15.16 3.80 -9.78
N LEU A 224 -15.58 3.97 -8.53
CA LEU A 224 -16.94 3.80 -8.06
C LEU A 224 -17.18 4.75 -6.87
N ILE A 225 -18.30 5.47 -6.92
CA ILE A 225 -18.82 6.33 -5.84
C ILE A 225 -20.23 5.82 -5.54
N VAL A 226 -20.54 5.48 -4.30
CA VAL A 226 -21.88 4.94 -3.93
C VAL A 226 -22.34 5.53 -2.60
N GLU A 227 -23.56 6.02 -2.55
CA GLU A 227 -24.22 6.50 -1.33
C GLU A 227 -24.70 5.33 -0.47
N GLY A 228 -24.53 5.43 0.86
CA GLY A 228 -25.31 4.63 1.81
C GLY A 228 -25.12 3.10 1.75
N VAL A 229 -23.88 2.63 1.60
CA VAL A 229 -23.54 1.19 1.45
C VAL A 229 -23.79 0.35 2.74
N GLU A 230 -24.33 0.94 3.81
CA GLU A 230 -24.46 0.33 5.13
C GLU A 230 -25.45 -0.86 5.21
N PHE A 231 -26.27 -1.13 4.17
CA PHE A 231 -27.25 -2.23 4.22
C PHE A 231 -27.41 -3.00 2.91
N GLY A 232 -26.97 -4.27 2.90
CA GLY A 232 -27.37 -5.25 1.89
C GLY A 232 -27.04 -4.86 0.46
N ALA A 233 -25.85 -4.27 0.24
CA ALA A 233 -25.41 -3.80 -1.07
C ALA A 233 -25.70 -4.85 -2.15
N PRO A 234 -26.44 -4.49 -3.21
CA PRO A 234 -26.67 -5.38 -4.34
C PRO A 234 -25.38 -6.04 -4.81
N GLU A 235 -25.44 -7.31 -5.20
CA GLU A 235 -24.25 -8.07 -5.67
C GLU A 235 -23.50 -7.34 -6.80
N ALA A 236 -24.23 -6.55 -7.60
CA ALA A 236 -23.65 -5.67 -8.62
C ALA A 236 -22.65 -4.66 -8.04
N PHE A 237 -22.93 -4.01 -6.91
CA PHE A 237 -22.01 -3.06 -6.27
C PHE A 237 -20.76 -3.75 -5.74
N VAL A 238 -20.86 -4.99 -5.25
CA VAL A 238 -19.68 -5.79 -4.88
C VAL A 238 -18.81 -6.04 -6.12
N GLY A 239 -19.43 -6.38 -7.25
CA GLY A 239 -18.72 -6.54 -8.53
C GLY A 239 -18.01 -5.26 -8.98
N TYR A 240 -18.67 -4.11 -8.89
CA TYR A 240 -18.09 -2.82 -9.24
C TYR A 240 -16.97 -2.41 -8.28
N ALA A 241 -17.13 -2.62 -6.97
CA ALA A 241 -16.11 -2.34 -5.96
C ALA A 241 -14.85 -3.18 -6.20
N VAL A 242 -15.01 -4.48 -6.51
CA VAL A 242 -13.89 -5.35 -6.90
C VAL A 242 -13.23 -4.85 -8.19
N SER A 243 -14.01 -4.43 -9.18
CA SER A 243 -13.47 -3.86 -10.43
C SER A 243 -12.69 -2.56 -10.18
N ALA A 244 -13.21 -1.70 -9.29
CA ALA A 244 -12.60 -0.45 -8.90
C ALA A 244 -11.28 -0.66 -8.16
N ALA A 245 -11.24 -1.58 -7.18
CA ALA A 245 -10.02 -1.90 -6.45
C ALA A 245 -8.89 -2.45 -7.33
N ARG A 246 -9.22 -3.05 -8.49
CA ARG A 246 -8.23 -3.51 -9.46
C ARG A 246 -7.60 -2.39 -10.30
N SER A 247 -8.11 -1.16 -10.23
CA SER A 247 -7.49 -0.02 -10.93
C SER A 247 -6.30 0.57 -10.19
N HIS A 248 -6.04 0.13 -8.95
CA HIS A 248 -4.85 0.55 -8.21
C HIS A 248 -3.59 0.10 -8.94
N CYS A 249 -2.69 1.05 -9.21
CA CYS A 249 -1.37 0.77 -9.79
C CYS A 249 -0.32 0.36 -8.73
N ARG A 250 -0.71 0.30 -7.45
CA ARG A 250 0.18 -0.08 -6.34
C ARG A 250 0.41 -1.60 -6.32
N PRO A 251 1.64 -2.08 -6.05
CA PRO A 251 1.88 -3.50 -5.87
C PRO A 251 1.26 -3.96 -4.54
N LEU A 252 0.43 -5.02 -4.58
CA LEU A 252 -0.25 -5.56 -3.40
C LEU A 252 0.27 -6.95 -3.02
N LEU A 253 0.31 -7.24 -1.71
CA LEU A 253 0.68 -8.53 -1.13
C LEU A 253 -0.34 -9.63 -1.46
N ALA A 254 -1.60 -9.24 -1.65
CA ALA A 254 -2.69 -10.09 -2.10
C ALA A 254 -3.72 -9.27 -2.90
N PRO A 255 -4.53 -9.89 -3.76
CA PRO A 255 -5.65 -9.20 -4.40
C PRO A 255 -6.66 -8.70 -3.36
N ALA A 256 -7.11 -7.45 -3.49
CA ALA A 256 -8.12 -6.85 -2.61
C ALA A 256 -9.50 -7.51 -2.73
N ASP A 257 -9.76 -8.22 -3.83
CA ASP A 257 -11.02 -8.87 -4.17
C ASP A 257 -11.61 -9.73 -3.03
N GLU A 258 -10.77 -10.53 -2.38
CA GLU A 258 -11.22 -11.46 -1.34
C GLU A 258 -11.70 -10.70 -0.10
N MET A 259 -10.93 -9.68 0.32
CA MET A 259 -11.30 -8.84 1.46
C MET A 259 -12.61 -8.10 1.21
N ILE A 260 -12.78 -7.50 0.01
CA ILE A 260 -14.03 -6.82 -0.38
C ILE A 260 -15.22 -7.79 -0.32
N ARG A 261 -15.07 -8.99 -0.88
CA ARG A 261 -16.16 -10.01 -0.87
C ARG A 261 -16.46 -10.53 0.53
N VAL A 262 -15.46 -10.70 1.39
CA VAL A 262 -15.65 -11.10 2.80
C VAL A 262 -16.42 -10.03 3.56
N LEU A 263 -16.02 -8.76 3.44
CA LEU A 263 -16.68 -7.63 4.08
C LEU A 263 -18.11 -7.44 3.56
N ALA A 264 -18.32 -7.55 2.25
CA ALA A 264 -19.64 -7.49 1.64
C ALA A 264 -20.60 -8.58 2.16
N ARG A 265 -20.12 -9.83 2.34
CA ARG A 265 -20.93 -10.91 2.95
C ARG A 265 -21.35 -10.60 4.39
N GLY A 266 -20.58 -9.76 5.08
CA GLY A 266 -20.90 -9.27 6.42
C GLY A 266 -21.74 -7.98 6.43
N ASN A 267 -22.22 -7.48 5.27
CA ASN A 267 -22.84 -6.16 5.12
C ASN A 267 -21.95 -5.00 5.61
N ARG A 268 -20.64 -5.09 5.34
CA ARG A 268 -19.62 -4.09 5.73
C ARG A 268 -18.82 -3.62 4.51
N LEU A 269 -19.48 -3.48 3.36
CA LEU A 269 -18.81 -3.14 2.11
C LEU A 269 -18.17 -1.74 2.16
N ASP A 270 -18.75 -0.82 2.93
CA ASP A 270 -18.21 0.50 3.26
C ASP A 270 -16.82 0.42 3.93
N GLU A 271 -16.54 -0.60 4.73
CA GLU A 271 -15.22 -0.78 5.34
C GLU A 271 -14.14 -1.22 4.35
N ALA A 272 -14.55 -1.67 3.17
CA ALA A 272 -13.64 -2.01 2.08
C ALA A 272 -13.38 -0.82 1.14
N ALA A 273 -14.01 0.33 1.39
CA ALA A 273 -13.82 1.54 0.61
C ALA A 273 -12.40 2.09 0.79
N ASP A 274 -11.89 2.70 -0.27
CA ASP A 274 -10.59 3.38 -0.26
C ASP A 274 -10.67 4.79 0.32
N GLY A 275 -11.87 5.36 0.38
CA GLY A 275 -12.15 6.64 1.01
C GLY A 275 -13.65 6.90 1.13
N GLY A 276 -13.98 8.09 1.63
CA GLY A 276 -15.34 8.59 1.68
C GLY A 276 -15.45 10.01 1.18
N LEU A 277 -16.65 10.36 0.74
CA LEU A 277 -17.01 11.72 0.35
C LEU A 277 -18.27 12.11 1.09
N LEU A 278 -18.23 13.26 1.77
CA LEU A 278 -19.35 13.84 2.49
C LEU A 278 -19.83 15.09 1.76
N VAL A 279 -21.14 15.25 1.66
CA VAL A 279 -21.81 16.46 1.20
C VAL A 279 -22.65 17.03 2.33
N LEU A 280 -22.44 18.31 2.63
CA LEU A 280 -23.18 19.09 3.62
C LEU A 280 -23.88 20.25 2.93
N GLY A 281 -25.16 20.48 3.26
CA GLY A 281 -25.91 21.68 2.86
C GLY A 281 -26.72 21.54 1.56
N ALA A 282 -26.48 20.53 0.74
CA ALA A 282 -27.32 20.24 -0.43
C ALA A 282 -27.47 18.74 -0.68
N ALA A 283 -28.58 18.37 -1.35
CA ALA A 283 -28.78 17.03 -1.88
C ALA A 283 -28.16 16.93 -3.28
N VAL A 284 -27.46 15.84 -3.53
CA VAL A 284 -26.92 15.46 -4.83
C VAL A 284 -27.90 14.48 -5.48
N PRO A 285 -28.35 14.72 -6.71
CA PRO A 285 -29.40 13.94 -7.36
C PRO A 285 -28.92 12.58 -7.92
N VAL A 286 -27.84 12.02 -7.39
CA VAL A 286 -27.25 10.73 -7.80
C VAL A 286 -26.81 9.92 -6.58
N ASP A 287 -27.13 8.62 -6.62
CA ASP A 287 -26.85 7.68 -5.53
C ASP A 287 -25.60 6.83 -5.85
N PHE A 288 -25.25 6.70 -7.13
CA PHE A 288 -24.03 6.03 -7.55
C PHE A 288 -23.44 6.62 -8.83
N LEU A 289 -22.13 6.52 -8.94
CA LEU A 289 -21.38 6.77 -10.16
C LEU A 289 -20.36 5.63 -10.37
N HIS A 290 -20.25 5.13 -11.60
CA HIS A 290 -19.34 4.02 -11.93
C HIS A 290 -18.64 4.24 -13.26
N ALA A 291 -17.34 3.92 -13.29
CA ALA A 291 -16.54 3.89 -14.49
C ALA A 291 -16.26 2.43 -14.91
N SER A 292 -16.71 2.06 -16.10
CA SER A 292 -16.42 0.75 -16.68
C SER A 292 -14.98 0.68 -17.21
N ALA A 293 -14.45 -0.54 -17.31
CA ALA A 293 -13.12 -0.78 -17.91
C ALA A 293 -12.99 -0.30 -19.37
N GLY A 294 -14.11 -0.15 -20.09
CA GLY A 294 -14.14 0.41 -21.45
C GLY A 294 -14.17 1.94 -21.50
N GLY A 295 -14.05 2.62 -20.35
CA GLY A 295 -14.08 4.07 -20.26
C GLY A 295 -15.48 4.69 -20.30
N ALA A 296 -16.57 3.92 -20.27
CA ALA A 296 -17.89 4.52 -20.10
C ALA A 296 -18.13 4.89 -18.62
N VAL A 297 -18.62 6.10 -18.37
CA VAL A 297 -19.03 6.60 -17.06
C VAL A 297 -20.55 6.65 -16.99
N SER A 298 -21.11 6.25 -15.86
CA SER A 298 -22.56 6.25 -15.64
C SER A 298 -22.86 6.79 -14.25
N ALA A 299 -23.77 7.77 -14.17
CA ALA A 299 -24.35 8.22 -12.92
C ALA A 299 -25.81 7.79 -12.85
N GLY A 300 -26.28 7.44 -11.66
CA GLY A 300 -27.63 6.91 -11.53
C GLY A 300 -28.18 6.95 -10.11
N ARG A 301 -29.41 6.49 -10.00
CA ARG A 301 -30.16 6.34 -8.75
C ARG A 301 -30.48 4.89 -8.47
N TYR A 302 -30.48 4.53 -7.20
CA TYR A 302 -30.93 3.25 -6.71
C TYR A 302 -32.42 3.33 -6.36
N LEU A 303 -33.25 2.62 -7.13
CA LEU A 303 -34.71 2.77 -7.01
C LEU A 303 -35.32 2.04 -5.79
N GLY A 304 -34.53 1.32 -4.99
CA GLY A 304 -34.95 0.64 -3.78
C GLY A 304 -35.97 -0.51 -4.00
N GLY A 305 -35.89 -1.57 -3.19
CA GLY A 305 -36.93 -2.61 -3.12
C GLY A 305 -36.96 -3.66 -4.24
N ASP A 306 -36.44 -3.38 -5.44
CA ASP A 306 -36.36 -4.33 -6.56
C ASP A 306 -34.94 -4.56 -7.11
N GLY A 307 -33.94 -3.90 -6.53
CA GLY A 307 -32.54 -4.01 -6.91
C GLY A 307 -32.20 -3.34 -8.25
N ARG A 308 -33.05 -2.42 -8.76
CA ARG A 308 -32.83 -1.74 -10.03
C ARG A 308 -32.08 -0.42 -9.87
N LEU A 309 -31.27 -0.13 -10.88
CA LEU A 309 -30.54 1.12 -11.04
C LEU A 309 -31.16 1.89 -12.21
N GLU A 310 -31.52 3.15 -11.97
CA GLU A 310 -31.87 4.11 -13.01
C GLU A 310 -30.61 4.86 -13.42
N ILE A 311 -30.25 4.82 -14.71
CA ILE A 311 -29.14 5.61 -15.22
C ILE A 311 -29.65 7.00 -15.59
N VAL A 312 -29.18 8.02 -14.88
CA VAL A 312 -29.58 9.42 -15.05
C VAL A 312 -28.71 10.10 -16.11
N SER A 313 -27.41 9.79 -16.14
CA SER A 313 -26.49 10.30 -17.14
C SER A 313 -25.48 9.23 -17.60
N ARG A 314 -24.95 9.43 -18.82
CA ARG A 314 -23.85 8.63 -19.37
C ARG A 314 -22.87 9.56 -20.07
N SER A 315 -21.60 9.32 -19.83
CA SER A 315 -20.51 10.03 -20.50
C SER A 315 -19.35 9.08 -20.76
N THR A 316 -18.30 9.60 -21.41
CA THR A 316 -17.05 8.88 -21.65
C THR A 316 -15.98 9.45 -20.75
N ALA A 317 -15.21 8.56 -20.13
CA ALA A 317 -14.07 8.88 -19.31
C ALA A 317 -13.07 9.72 -20.10
N GLY A 318 -12.72 10.88 -19.55
CA GLY A 318 -11.49 11.59 -19.87
C GLY A 318 -10.26 10.82 -19.35
N GLN A 319 -9.13 11.52 -19.31
CA GLN A 319 -7.87 10.98 -18.80
C GLN A 319 -7.95 10.79 -17.28
N TRP A 320 -7.42 9.69 -16.77
CA TRP A 320 -7.30 9.49 -15.33
C TRP A 320 -5.99 10.10 -14.82
N PRO A 321 -5.97 10.77 -13.66
CA PRO A 321 -4.75 11.36 -13.13
C PRO A 321 -3.70 10.32 -12.76
N ASP A 322 -4.11 9.11 -12.38
CA ASP A 322 -3.20 8.00 -12.12
C ASP A 322 -2.56 7.41 -13.38
N ASP A 323 -3.06 7.69 -14.58
CA ASP A 323 -2.43 7.21 -15.83
C ASP A 323 -1.02 7.80 -16.01
N ALA A 324 -0.80 9.04 -15.53
CA ALA A 324 0.50 9.73 -15.59
C ALA A 324 1.47 9.29 -14.47
N ALA A 325 0.93 8.82 -13.33
CA ALA A 325 1.73 8.32 -12.21
C ALA A 325 2.41 6.97 -12.52
N VAL A 326 2.09 6.35 -13.66
CA VAL A 326 2.69 5.09 -14.13
C VAL A 326 4.11 5.28 -14.70
N GLU A 327 4.67 6.50 -14.71
CA GLU A 327 6.04 6.71 -15.21
C GLU A 327 7.12 6.02 -14.36
N VAL A 328 7.59 4.89 -14.94
CA VAL A 328 8.93 4.33 -14.86
C VAL A 328 9.44 4.16 -13.43
N VAL A 329 8.90 3.14 -12.73
CA VAL A 329 9.85 2.23 -12.09
C VAL A 329 10.75 1.79 -13.22
N GLU A 330 11.94 2.38 -13.33
CA GLU A 330 12.96 1.88 -14.23
C GLU A 330 12.99 0.40 -13.95
N SER A 331 12.53 -0.32 -14.95
CA SER A 331 12.49 -1.74 -14.91
C SER A 331 13.94 -2.20 -15.10
N GLU A 332 14.80 -1.93 -14.12
CA GLU A 332 15.40 -3.03 -13.39
C GLU A 332 14.25 -3.84 -12.76
N THR A 333 13.27 -4.36 -13.53
CA THR A 333 13.32 -5.76 -13.93
C THR A 333 14.55 -6.40 -13.34
N ALA A 334 14.42 -6.77 -12.07
CA ALA A 334 14.59 -8.13 -11.65
C ALA A 334 15.51 -8.86 -12.63
N GLN A 335 16.81 -8.54 -12.56
CA GLN A 335 17.83 -9.52 -12.87
C GLN A 335 17.43 -10.74 -12.03
N PRO A 336 16.96 -11.84 -12.65
CA PRO A 336 16.63 -13.03 -11.91
C PRO A 336 17.95 -13.69 -11.55
N SER A 337 18.69 -13.15 -10.57
CA SER A 337 19.81 -13.79 -9.86
C SER A 337 20.60 -12.87 -8.90
N GLU A 338 20.38 -11.54 -8.83
CA GLU A 338 21.20 -10.69 -7.93
C GLU A 338 20.57 -10.36 -6.57
N THR A 339 19.25 -10.44 -6.39
CA THR A 339 18.63 -10.19 -5.07
C THR A 339 18.96 -11.29 -4.06
N ALA A 340 19.38 -12.48 -4.52
CA ALA A 340 19.96 -13.52 -3.67
C ALA A 340 21.43 -13.28 -3.29
N LYS A 341 22.12 -12.32 -3.93
CA LYS A 341 23.48 -11.87 -3.55
C LYS A 341 23.47 -10.68 -2.58
N TYR A 342 22.38 -9.92 -2.53
CA TYR A 342 22.29 -8.70 -1.71
C TYR A 342 21.30 -8.78 -0.55
N LEU A 343 20.56 -9.88 -0.39
CA LEU A 343 20.17 -10.27 0.96
C LEU A 343 21.44 -10.78 1.61
N PRO A 344 22.09 -10.05 2.55
CA PRO A 344 22.92 -10.76 3.50
C PRO A 344 22.02 -11.86 4.02
N ILE A 345 22.47 -13.12 3.88
CA ILE A 345 22.00 -14.14 4.79
C ILE A 345 22.17 -13.46 6.14
N GLN A 346 21.06 -13.07 6.77
CA GLN A 346 21.07 -12.82 8.19
C GLN A 346 21.45 -14.19 8.72
N THR A 347 22.76 -14.42 8.83
CA THR A 347 23.30 -15.41 9.73
C THR A 347 22.69 -14.97 11.03
N ALA A 348 21.62 -15.67 11.43
CA ALA A 348 21.00 -15.51 12.72
C ALA A 348 22.17 -15.33 13.68
N PRO A 349 22.29 -14.17 14.34
CA PRO A 349 23.50 -13.86 15.07
C PRO A 349 23.81 -15.07 15.95
N THR A 350 24.89 -15.78 15.62
CA THR A 350 25.32 -16.98 16.35
C THR A 350 25.80 -16.60 17.75
N ARG A 351 25.78 -15.31 18.06
CA ARG A 351 25.78 -14.78 19.40
C ARG A 351 24.46 -15.14 20.05
N THR A 352 24.47 -16.27 20.75
CA THR A 352 23.63 -16.43 21.94
C THR A 352 23.83 -15.15 22.76
N PRO A 353 22.78 -14.34 23.00
CA PRO A 353 22.93 -13.17 23.83
C PRO A 353 23.50 -13.65 25.17
N ASP A 354 24.55 -12.98 25.65
CA ASP A 354 25.26 -13.35 26.90
C ASP A 354 24.34 -13.22 28.14
N ARG A 355 23.14 -12.66 27.95
CA ARG A 355 22.11 -12.42 28.95
C ARG A 355 20.77 -12.98 28.47
N SER A 356 20.10 -13.78 29.30
CA SER A 356 18.78 -14.31 29.01
C SER A 356 17.68 -13.43 29.62
N ILE A 357 16.54 -13.38 28.94
CA ILE A 357 15.31 -12.77 29.43
C ILE A 357 14.37 -13.91 29.80
N GLU A 358 13.77 -13.84 30.99
CA GLU A 358 12.89 -14.88 31.50
C GLU A 358 11.51 -14.29 31.84
N PRO A 359 10.41 -15.01 31.50
CA PRO A 359 9.08 -14.66 32.00
C PRO A 359 9.02 -14.80 33.54
N ALA A 360 8.44 -13.80 34.20
CA ALA A 360 8.38 -13.71 35.66
C ALA A 360 6.95 -13.45 36.13
N ALA A 361 6.14 -14.49 36.26
CA ALA A 361 4.72 -14.38 36.63
C ALA A 361 4.49 -13.70 38.01
N ASP A 362 5.47 -13.76 38.92
CA ASP A 362 5.48 -13.06 40.21
C ASP A 362 5.49 -11.54 40.06
N LEU A 363 5.86 -11.03 38.89
CA LEU A 363 5.91 -9.61 38.58
C LEU A 363 4.63 -9.10 37.88
N LEU A 364 3.64 -9.95 37.62
CA LEU A 364 2.38 -9.50 37.04
C LEU A 364 1.63 -8.60 38.04
N PRO A 365 1.17 -7.42 37.61
CA PRO A 365 0.40 -6.54 38.49
C PRO A 365 -1.00 -7.13 38.74
N ALA A 366 -1.56 -6.88 39.93
CA ALA A 366 -2.91 -7.30 40.26
C ALA A 366 -3.99 -6.50 39.50
N THR A 367 -3.63 -5.31 39.00
CA THR A 367 -4.48 -4.39 38.25
C THR A 367 -3.67 -3.67 37.19
N ILE A 368 -4.25 -3.43 36.03
CA ILE A 368 -3.58 -2.82 34.87
C ILE A 368 -4.39 -1.63 34.40
N ALA A 369 -3.71 -0.51 34.15
CA ALA A 369 -4.35 0.63 33.51
C ALA A 369 -4.55 0.34 32.03
N LEU A 370 -5.74 0.65 31.50
CA LEU A 370 -6.05 0.55 30.06
C LEU A 370 -5.78 1.86 29.32
N GLY A 371 -4.87 2.68 29.85
CA GLY A 371 -4.43 3.94 29.26
C GLY A 371 -3.44 3.74 28.11
N SER A 372 -3.06 4.85 27.46
CA SER A 372 -1.99 4.85 26.45
C SER A 372 -0.68 4.34 27.06
N THR A 373 0.11 3.65 26.24
CA THR A 373 1.45 3.24 26.63
C THR A 373 2.38 4.46 26.67
N VAL A 374 3.46 4.35 27.44
CA VAL A 374 4.53 5.36 27.46
C VAL A 374 5.17 5.48 26.07
N GLU A 375 5.29 4.38 25.32
CA GLU A 375 5.82 4.40 23.96
C GLU A 375 4.95 5.23 23.02
N ASP A 376 3.63 5.00 23.03
CA ASP A 376 2.70 5.74 22.16
C ASP A 376 2.68 7.23 22.51
N GLU A 377 2.89 7.57 23.78
CA GLU A 377 2.98 8.97 24.20
C GLU A 377 4.30 9.62 23.78
N PHE A 378 5.43 8.91 23.88
CA PHE A 378 6.71 9.40 23.33
C PHE A 378 6.63 9.63 21.82
N VAL A 379 6.04 8.69 21.07
CA VAL A 379 5.81 8.82 19.63
C VAL A 379 4.96 10.06 19.34
N ARG A 380 3.86 10.26 20.09
CA ARG A 380 2.99 11.44 19.93
C ARG A 380 3.74 12.74 20.18
N LEU A 381 4.50 12.84 21.27
CA LEU A 381 5.26 14.04 21.64
C LEU A 381 6.39 14.32 20.65
N ALA A 382 7.06 13.28 20.14
CA ALA A 382 8.07 13.41 19.10
C ALA A 382 7.46 13.91 17.79
N ALA A 383 6.30 13.39 17.38
CA ALA A 383 5.61 13.84 16.16
C ALA A 383 5.22 15.32 16.22
N LEU A 384 4.74 15.79 17.39
CA LEU A 384 4.40 17.19 17.66
C LEU A 384 5.61 18.11 17.86
N GLY A 385 6.82 17.55 17.95
CA GLY A 385 8.03 18.32 18.27
C GLY A 385 8.04 18.94 19.67
N ASP A 386 7.21 18.46 20.60
CA ASP A 386 7.12 18.96 21.97
C ASP A 386 8.25 18.38 22.84
N VAL A 387 9.46 18.89 22.60
CA VAL A 387 10.66 18.50 23.36
C VAL A 387 10.53 18.74 24.87
N PRO A 388 9.93 19.84 25.36
CA PRO A 388 9.69 20.04 26.78
C PRO A 388 8.83 18.95 27.41
N ALA A 389 7.68 18.62 26.83
CA ALA A 389 6.82 17.56 27.36
C ALA A 389 7.46 16.17 27.19
N PHE A 390 8.20 15.92 26.10
CA PHE A 390 8.97 14.69 25.93
C PHE A 390 9.98 14.51 27.06
N ARG A 391 10.72 15.57 27.41
CA ARG A 391 11.67 15.59 28.53
C ARG A 391 10.98 15.37 29.87
N GLU A 392 9.83 16.00 30.10
CA GLU A 392 9.05 15.81 31.32
C GLU A 392 8.61 14.35 31.49
N LEU A 393 8.09 13.74 30.42
CA LEU A 393 7.70 12.33 30.40
C LEU A 393 8.90 11.41 30.63
N ALA A 394 10.03 11.65 29.94
CA ALA A 394 11.27 10.89 30.12
C ALA A 394 11.75 10.94 31.58
N GLY A 395 11.77 12.12 32.19
CA GLY A 395 12.14 12.28 33.59
C GLY A 395 11.17 11.59 34.56
N ALA A 396 9.86 11.63 34.26
CA ALA A 396 8.84 10.95 35.07
C ALA A 396 8.97 9.43 35.00
N VAL A 397 9.20 8.88 33.80
CA VAL A 397 9.42 7.45 33.59
C VAL A 397 10.74 6.99 34.22
N GLY A 398 11.82 7.79 34.12
CA GLY A 398 13.09 7.51 34.79
C GLY A 398 12.93 7.34 36.30
N ARG A 399 12.26 8.30 36.96
CA ARG A 399 11.94 8.22 38.40
C ARG A 399 11.06 7.01 38.75
N PHE A 400 10.09 6.69 37.89
CA PHE A 400 9.25 5.51 38.09
C PHE A 400 10.07 4.22 38.06
N VAL A 401 10.90 4.04 37.04
CA VAL A 401 11.75 2.83 36.91
C VAL A 401 12.76 2.75 38.06
N GLU A 402 13.33 3.87 38.51
CA GLU A 402 14.24 3.90 39.65
C GLU A 402 13.55 3.56 40.99
N SER A 403 12.25 3.89 41.12
CA SER A 403 11.47 3.54 42.32
C SER A 403 11.15 2.05 42.44
N LEU A 404 11.33 1.28 41.35
CA LEU A 404 11.09 -0.16 41.36
C LEU A 404 12.14 -0.86 42.23
N PRO A 405 11.74 -1.78 43.13
CA PRO A 405 12.68 -2.53 43.94
C PRO A 405 13.68 -3.29 43.05
N VAL A 406 14.97 -3.25 43.42
CA VAL A 406 16.04 -3.99 42.72
C VAL A 406 15.74 -5.50 42.64
N THR A 407 14.95 -6.02 43.58
CA THR A 407 14.46 -7.42 43.60
C THR A 407 13.52 -7.76 42.44
N GLU A 408 12.88 -6.76 41.82
CA GLU A 408 11.94 -7.00 40.73
C GLU A 408 12.67 -7.25 39.39
N ARG A 409 13.87 -6.70 39.18
CA ARG A 409 14.74 -6.90 37.99
C ARG A 409 13.99 -6.89 36.65
N ARG A 410 12.97 -6.05 36.52
CA ARG A 410 12.11 -5.99 35.32
C ARG A 410 12.91 -5.57 34.10
N ALA A 411 12.68 -6.25 32.98
CA ALA A 411 13.06 -5.69 31.69
C ALA A 411 12.09 -4.56 31.36
N VAL A 412 12.63 -3.37 31.12
CA VAL A 412 11.83 -2.17 30.85
C VAL A 412 11.53 -2.12 29.36
N ARG A 413 10.24 -1.99 29.04
CA ARG A 413 9.77 -1.69 27.69
C ARG A 413 8.66 -0.65 27.78
N PHE A 414 8.71 0.39 26.96
CA PHE A 414 7.72 1.48 27.00
C PHE A 414 6.36 1.07 26.42
N ASP A 415 6.30 0.03 25.59
CA ASP A 415 5.07 -0.58 25.07
C ASP A 415 4.30 -1.38 26.15
N ASN A 416 4.92 -1.62 27.30
CA ASN A 416 4.36 -2.37 28.43
C ASN A 416 4.33 -1.54 29.73
N ILE A 417 4.46 -0.22 29.63
CA ILE A 417 4.21 0.71 30.73
C ILE A 417 3.06 1.61 30.29
N HIS A 418 1.99 1.65 31.09
CA HIS A 418 0.79 2.43 30.81
C HIS A 418 0.72 3.67 31.69
N LEU A 419 0.20 4.76 31.12
CA LEU A 419 -0.18 5.95 31.87
C LEU A 419 -1.44 5.66 32.69
N ASP A 420 -1.35 5.87 34.01
CA ASP A 420 -2.46 5.75 34.97
C ASP A 420 -2.73 7.10 35.64
N GLY A 421 -3.49 7.95 34.94
CA GLY A 421 -3.71 9.33 35.36
C GLY A 421 -2.42 10.15 35.37
N ARG A 422 -1.84 10.35 36.55
CA ARG A 422 -0.54 11.03 36.74
C ARG A 422 0.62 10.08 37.04
N GLY A 423 0.35 8.79 37.15
CA GLY A 423 1.33 7.77 37.47
C GLY A 423 1.57 6.80 36.31
N PHE A 424 2.28 5.72 36.62
CA PHE A 424 2.58 4.65 35.67
C PHE A 424 2.21 3.30 36.28
N SER A 425 1.79 2.38 35.43
CA SER A 425 1.57 0.98 35.81
C SER A 425 2.18 0.06 34.76
N HIS A 426 2.61 -1.13 35.17
CA HIS A 426 3.08 -2.15 34.24
C HIS A 426 1.89 -2.82 33.53
N GLY A 427 2.12 -3.28 32.30
CA GLY A 427 1.17 -4.06 31.53
C GLY A 427 1.20 -5.56 31.88
N LEU A 428 0.73 -6.37 30.94
CA LEU A 428 0.59 -7.83 31.08
C LEU A 428 1.88 -8.60 30.84
N GLU A 429 2.91 -7.96 30.28
CA GLU A 429 4.17 -8.62 30.00
C GLU A 429 5.10 -8.46 31.21
N ALA A 430 5.45 -9.58 31.83
CA ALA A 430 6.31 -9.60 33.00
C ALA A 430 7.63 -10.29 32.64
N LEU A 431 8.60 -9.51 32.19
CA LEU A 431 9.93 -9.98 31.84
C LEU A 431 10.94 -9.58 32.90
N ARG A 432 11.89 -10.48 33.18
CA ARG A 432 13.01 -10.25 34.09
C ARG A 432 14.33 -10.56 33.39
N TRP A 433 15.35 -9.74 33.68
CA TRP A 433 16.73 -10.05 33.30
C TRP A 433 17.30 -11.17 34.17
N SER A 434 17.94 -12.18 33.57
CA SER A 434 18.64 -13.25 34.30
C SER A 434 19.74 -12.69 35.22
N ASP A 435 20.45 -11.68 34.72
CA ASP A 435 21.52 -10.99 35.42
C ASP A 435 21.08 -9.63 35.98
N THR A 436 21.90 -9.07 36.86
CA THR A 436 21.69 -7.71 37.36
C THR A 436 21.98 -6.71 36.24
N VAL A 437 20.94 -6.03 35.77
CA VAL A 437 21.03 -4.92 34.82
C VAL A 437 20.73 -3.61 35.56
N GLY A 438 21.57 -2.59 35.37
CA GLY A 438 21.35 -1.28 35.98
C GLY A 438 20.16 -0.54 35.36
N THR A 439 19.50 0.33 36.13
CA THR A 439 18.35 1.13 35.70
C THR A 439 18.62 1.88 34.39
N ALA A 440 19.77 2.58 34.32
CA ALA A 440 20.17 3.33 33.12
C ALA A 440 20.32 2.43 31.89
N GLN A 441 20.86 1.22 32.04
CA GLN A 441 21.02 0.26 30.93
C GLN A 441 19.68 -0.30 30.47
N SER A 442 18.74 -0.56 31.40
CA SER A 442 17.39 -1.03 31.08
C SER A 442 16.57 0.06 30.37
N LEU A 443 16.66 1.31 30.84
CA LEU A 443 16.06 2.47 30.16
C LEU A 443 16.69 2.70 28.78
N ALA A 444 18.00 2.56 28.66
CA ALA A 444 18.70 2.68 27.38
C ALA A 444 18.18 1.67 26.36
N ALA A 445 17.94 0.43 26.80
CA ALA A 445 17.33 -0.61 25.97
C ALA A 445 15.91 -0.22 25.50
N ALA A 446 15.08 0.30 26.39
CA ALA A 446 13.74 0.77 26.05
C ALA A 446 13.77 1.96 25.06
N PHE A 447 14.71 2.90 25.24
CA PHE A 447 14.91 4.01 24.31
C PHE A 447 15.42 3.56 22.94
N TRP A 448 16.28 2.55 22.87
CA TRP A 448 16.68 1.94 21.60
C TRP A 448 15.49 1.30 20.86
N LEU A 449 14.61 0.60 21.57
CA LEU A 449 13.39 0.04 20.99
C LEU A 449 12.47 1.14 20.44
N LEU A 450 12.30 2.24 21.19
CA LEU A 450 11.56 3.42 20.74
C LEU A 450 12.19 4.02 19.47
N GLN A 451 13.51 4.20 19.44
CA GLN A 451 14.20 4.76 18.27
C GLN A 451 14.09 3.85 17.04
N ASP A 452 14.22 2.54 17.25
CA ASP A 452 14.07 1.54 16.19
C ASP A 452 12.63 1.55 15.66
N ARG A 453 11.61 1.70 16.53
CA ARG A 453 10.21 1.90 16.14
C ARG A 453 10.03 3.19 15.32
N LEU A 454 10.54 4.32 15.81
CA LEU A 454 10.45 5.61 15.10
C LEU A 454 11.05 5.51 13.69
N ARG A 455 12.19 4.85 13.53
CA ARG A 455 12.82 4.65 12.21
C ARG A 455 12.07 3.66 11.33
N ARG A 456 11.65 2.52 11.89
CA ARG A 456 10.97 1.45 11.14
C ARG A 456 9.62 1.91 10.60
N ASP A 457 8.92 2.71 11.39
CA ASP A 457 7.58 3.19 11.09
C ASP A 457 7.61 4.60 10.44
N ASP A 458 8.82 5.10 10.12
CA ASP A 458 9.09 6.41 9.51
C ASP A 458 8.38 7.58 10.22
N LEU A 459 8.47 7.56 11.55
CA LEU A 459 7.82 8.52 12.43
C LEU A 459 8.76 9.70 12.68
N ARG A 460 8.23 10.91 12.45
CA ARG A 460 8.93 12.18 12.70
C ARG A 460 9.38 12.30 14.16
N HIS A 461 10.55 12.89 14.35
CA HIS A 461 11.05 13.29 15.66
C HIS A 461 11.77 14.65 15.60
N PRO A 462 11.81 15.44 16.68
CA PRO A 462 12.33 16.81 16.67
C PRO A 462 13.86 16.90 16.59
N TRP A 463 14.57 15.79 16.76
CA TRP A 463 16.03 15.79 16.74
C TRP A 463 16.56 15.81 15.31
N PRO A 464 17.67 16.54 15.03
CA PRO A 464 18.27 16.57 13.70
C PRO A 464 18.70 15.18 13.22
N ASP A 465 18.66 14.93 11.91
CA ASP A 465 19.00 13.61 11.31
C ASP A 465 20.40 13.12 11.67
N HIS A 466 21.33 14.05 11.91
CA HIS A 466 22.69 13.71 12.33
C HIS A 466 22.79 13.28 13.81
N VAL A 467 21.75 13.54 14.62
CA VAL A 467 21.61 13.10 16.00
C VAL A 467 20.76 11.83 16.03
N GLY A 468 21.41 10.70 15.83
CA GLY A 468 20.76 9.38 15.85
C GLY A 468 21.64 8.34 16.53
N GLY A 469 21.09 7.14 16.72
CA GLY A 469 21.82 6.03 17.30
C GLY A 469 22.18 6.27 18.77
N GLU A 470 23.41 5.96 19.15
CA GLU A 470 23.90 6.07 20.53
C GLU A 470 23.74 7.47 21.10
N SER A 471 24.03 8.52 20.32
CA SER A 471 23.94 9.91 20.78
C SER A 471 22.53 10.35 21.11
N LEU A 472 21.53 9.85 20.37
CA LEU A 472 20.13 10.19 20.63
C LEU A 472 19.61 9.46 21.87
N VAL A 473 19.98 8.18 22.05
CA VAL A 473 19.63 7.42 23.26
C VAL A 473 20.32 8.00 24.50
N ALA A 474 21.59 8.39 24.42
CA ALA A 474 22.29 9.05 25.51
C ALA A 474 21.58 10.36 25.92
N LEU A 475 21.19 11.18 24.94
CA LEU A 475 20.42 12.40 25.19
C LEU A 475 19.08 12.12 25.90
N TRP A 476 18.34 11.07 25.50
CA TRP A 476 17.09 10.71 26.16
C TRP A 476 17.30 10.13 27.57
N LEU A 477 18.42 9.44 27.82
CA LEU A 477 18.81 9.00 29.17
C LEU A 477 19.11 10.17 30.10
N GLU A 478 19.80 11.21 29.60
CA GLU A 478 20.00 12.45 30.35
C GLU A 478 18.66 13.09 30.72
N MET A 479 17.71 13.15 29.77
CA MET A 479 16.34 13.63 30.03
C MET A 479 15.61 12.77 31.09
N ALA A 480 15.89 11.48 31.14
CA ALA A 480 15.37 10.56 32.15
C ALA A 480 16.06 10.69 33.53
N GLY A 481 17.06 11.57 33.68
CA GLY A 481 17.77 11.82 34.93
C GLY A 481 19.08 11.05 35.10
N HIS A 482 19.58 10.38 34.06
CA HIS A 482 20.80 9.58 34.08
C HIS A 482 21.96 10.25 33.34
N GLU A 483 22.40 11.42 33.83
CA GLU A 483 23.49 12.20 33.21
C GLU A 483 24.85 11.50 33.26
N HIS A 484 25.14 10.76 34.33
CA HIS A 484 26.43 10.14 34.53
C HIS A 484 26.47 8.75 33.88
N GLY A 485 27.34 8.59 32.87
CA GLY A 485 27.51 7.33 32.16
C GLY A 485 26.45 7.03 31.11
N ALA A 486 25.70 8.05 30.65
CA ALA A 486 24.68 7.91 29.60
C ALA A 486 25.23 7.25 28.33
N ASP A 487 26.43 7.64 27.89
CA ASP A 487 27.09 7.06 26.70
C ASP A 487 27.37 5.56 26.86
N GLU A 488 27.94 5.15 28.00
CA GLU A 488 28.24 3.73 28.29
C GLU A 488 26.96 2.89 28.43
N ALA A 489 25.93 3.48 29.06
CA ALA A 489 24.61 2.88 29.17
C ALA A 489 23.93 2.75 27.80
N ALA A 490 24.07 3.72 26.89
CA ALA A 490 23.53 3.67 25.54
C ALA A 490 24.15 2.53 24.71
N VAL A 491 25.48 2.35 24.78
CA VAL A 491 26.18 1.25 24.09
C VAL A 491 25.72 -0.11 24.63
N THR A 492 25.68 -0.27 25.95
CA THR A 492 25.22 -1.52 26.58
C THR A 492 23.73 -1.77 26.32
N GLY A 493 22.93 -0.71 26.33
CA GLY A 493 21.50 -0.71 26.07
C GLY A 493 21.14 -1.27 24.70
N ARG A 494 21.97 -1.02 23.66
CA ARG A 494 21.73 -1.59 22.32
C ARG A 494 21.70 -3.12 22.34
N GLN A 495 22.66 -3.73 23.04
CA GLN A 495 22.75 -5.18 23.15
C GLN A 495 21.54 -5.78 23.89
N LEU A 496 21.05 -5.07 24.90
CA LEU A 496 19.86 -5.44 25.66
C LEU A 496 18.58 -5.26 24.82
N ALA A 497 18.48 -4.19 24.04
CA ALA A 497 17.37 -3.96 23.12
C ALA A 497 17.29 -5.07 22.07
N ASP A 498 18.43 -5.46 21.49
CA ASP A 498 18.50 -6.57 20.55
C ASP A 498 18.02 -7.89 21.20
N ALA A 499 18.38 -8.14 22.46
CA ALA A 499 17.90 -9.30 23.21
C ALA A 499 16.38 -9.25 23.44
N LEU A 500 15.80 -8.07 23.71
CA LEU A 500 14.35 -7.86 23.86
C LEU A 500 13.58 -7.92 22.53
N ALA A 501 14.24 -7.64 21.41
CA ALA A 501 13.64 -7.68 20.08
C ALA A 501 13.63 -9.08 19.45
N LEU A 502 14.41 -10.04 19.98
CA LEU A 502 14.43 -11.41 19.47
C LEU A 502 13.05 -12.08 19.63
N PRO A 503 12.49 -12.73 18.58
CA PRO A 503 11.16 -13.37 18.58
C PRO A 503 10.94 -14.55 19.55
N GLY A 504 11.71 -14.68 20.64
CA GLY A 504 11.74 -15.85 21.53
C GLY A 504 11.45 -15.58 23.01
N ALA A 505 11.06 -14.37 23.43
CA ALA A 505 10.70 -14.07 24.82
C ALA A 505 9.34 -14.68 25.26
N PHE A 506 8.57 -15.22 24.32
CA PHE A 506 7.46 -16.14 24.55
C PHE A 506 7.72 -17.45 23.77
N PRO A 507 7.23 -18.63 24.23
CA PRO A 507 7.39 -19.87 23.49
C PRO A 507 6.54 -19.81 22.21
N ALA A 508 7.07 -19.21 21.17
CA ALA A 508 6.51 -19.19 19.85
C ALA A 508 6.66 -20.59 19.24
N GLY A 509 5.54 -21.30 19.09
CA GLY A 509 5.42 -22.14 17.90
C GLY A 509 5.64 -21.21 16.71
N ALA A 510 6.72 -21.45 15.96
CA ALA A 510 7.18 -20.59 14.87
C ALA A 510 6.00 -20.13 14.00
N VAL A 511 5.58 -18.87 14.14
CA VAL A 511 4.70 -18.24 13.17
C VAL A 511 5.64 -17.84 12.03
N PRO A 512 5.59 -18.50 10.87
CA PRO A 512 6.49 -18.18 9.77
C PRO A 512 6.23 -16.74 9.33
N ASP A 513 7.30 -16.00 9.04
CA ASP A 513 7.19 -14.72 8.34
C ASP A 513 6.39 -14.94 7.05
N LEU A 514 5.24 -14.28 6.95
CA LEU A 514 4.30 -14.44 5.84
C LEU A 514 4.98 -14.09 4.51
N ARG A 515 5.91 -13.13 4.49
CA ARG A 515 6.65 -12.77 3.27
C ARG A 515 7.57 -13.90 2.82
N THR A 516 8.33 -14.48 3.75
CA THR A 516 9.13 -15.68 3.48
C THR A 516 8.25 -16.85 3.03
N ALA A 517 7.15 -17.12 3.72
CA ALA A 517 6.23 -18.20 3.35
C ALA A 517 5.60 -18.01 1.96
N LEU A 518 5.24 -16.77 1.59
CA LEU A 518 4.72 -16.46 0.25
C LEU A 518 5.81 -16.58 -0.83
N THR A 519 7.05 -16.18 -0.52
CA THR A 519 8.20 -16.33 -1.42
C THR A 519 8.55 -17.79 -1.65
N ASP A 520 8.52 -18.60 -0.60
CA ASP A 520 8.71 -20.04 -0.64
C ASP A 520 7.59 -20.70 -1.46
N ALA A 521 6.33 -20.28 -1.25
CA ALA A 521 5.21 -20.77 -2.04
C ALA A 521 5.34 -20.41 -3.53
N ALA A 522 5.81 -19.20 -3.86
CA ALA A 522 6.05 -18.80 -5.25
C ALA A 522 7.21 -19.60 -5.89
N THR A 523 8.27 -19.89 -5.12
CA THR A 523 9.39 -20.71 -5.55
C THR A 523 8.98 -22.16 -5.77
N ALA A 524 8.25 -22.75 -4.82
CA ALA A 524 7.69 -24.09 -4.94
C ALA A 524 6.75 -24.23 -6.15
N ARG A 525 5.95 -23.21 -6.48
CA ARG A 525 5.11 -23.20 -7.70
C ARG A 525 5.94 -23.20 -8.99
N ARG A 526 7.06 -22.48 -9.03
CA ARG A 526 7.98 -22.47 -10.19
C ARG A 526 8.68 -23.82 -10.34
N GLU A 527 9.21 -24.37 -9.26
CA GLU A 527 9.84 -25.70 -9.25
C GLU A 527 8.85 -26.79 -9.67
N LEU A 528 7.59 -26.71 -9.23
CA LEU A 528 6.53 -27.62 -9.65
C LEU A 528 6.26 -27.51 -11.16
N ALA A 529 6.21 -26.30 -11.72
CA ALA A 529 6.02 -26.09 -13.15
C ALA A 529 7.20 -26.63 -13.98
N GLU A 530 8.44 -26.43 -13.52
CA GLU A 530 9.63 -27.00 -14.16
C GLU A 530 9.64 -28.53 -14.10
N ALA A 531 9.33 -29.11 -12.94
CA ALA A 531 9.23 -30.56 -12.76
C ALA A 531 8.14 -31.16 -13.66
N GLN A 532 6.98 -30.50 -13.77
CA GLN A 532 5.92 -30.90 -14.71
C GLN A 532 6.39 -30.85 -16.17
N GLY A 533 7.15 -29.82 -16.55
CA GLY A 533 7.76 -29.73 -17.88
C GLY A 533 8.76 -30.86 -18.16
N GLN A 534 9.59 -31.22 -17.18
CA GLN A 534 10.54 -32.33 -17.30
C GLN A 534 9.83 -33.69 -17.43
N ILE A 535 8.80 -33.92 -16.61
CA ILE A 535 7.97 -35.13 -16.68
C ILE A 535 7.34 -35.26 -18.08
N PHE A 536 6.73 -34.19 -18.58
CA PHE A 536 6.15 -34.17 -19.93
C PHE A 536 7.19 -34.48 -21.03
N GLY A 537 8.42 -33.95 -20.89
CA GLY A 537 9.53 -34.26 -21.80
C GLY A 537 9.97 -35.73 -21.76
N LEU A 538 10.02 -36.32 -20.57
CA LEU A 538 10.34 -37.74 -20.37
C LEU A 538 9.25 -38.65 -20.95
N GLU A 539 7.97 -38.34 -20.71
CA GLU A 539 6.83 -39.06 -21.27
C GLU A 539 6.86 -39.07 -22.80
N ARG A 540 7.16 -37.93 -23.43
CA ARG A 540 7.32 -37.82 -24.89
C ARG A 540 8.46 -38.70 -25.41
N THR A 541 9.57 -38.76 -24.66
CA THR A 541 10.74 -39.57 -25.02
C THR A 541 10.45 -41.07 -24.89
N ILE A 542 9.76 -41.48 -23.83
CA ILE A 542 9.29 -42.86 -23.63
C ILE A 542 8.34 -43.24 -24.77
N GLY A 543 7.36 -42.40 -25.08
CA GLY A 543 6.43 -42.63 -26.20
C GLY A 543 7.11 -42.77 -27.56
N PHE A 544 8.20 -42.03 -27.80
CA PHE A 544 9.00 -42.19 -29.02
C PHE A 544 9.78 -43.52 -29.02
N ARG A 545 10.39 -43.90 -27.90
CA ARG A 545 11.09 -45.19 -27.75
C ARG A 545 10.15 -46.37 -27.93
N ASP A 546 8.94 -46.30 -27.38
CA ASP A 546 7.93 -47.34 -27.57
C ASP A 546 7.50 -47.49 -29.03
N LYS A 547 7.30 -46.36 -29.75
CA LYS A 547 7.04 -46.40 -31.19
C LYS A 547 8.21 -47.01 -31.97
N GLN A 548 9.45 -46.70 -31.59
CA GLN A 548 10.63 -47.32 -32.19
C GLN A 548 10.71 -48.82 -31.91
N LEU A 549 10.42 -49.25 -30.67
CA LEU A 549 10.41 -50.66 -30.28
C LEU A 549 9.31 -51.43 -31.04
N ARG A 550 8.09 -50.90 -31.14
CA ARG A 550 7.01 -51.48 -31.94
C ARG A 550 7.40 -51.60 -33.41
N THR A 551 8.00 -50.56 -33.98
CA THR A 551 8.48 -50.58 -35.37
C THR A 551 9.54 -51.68 -35.57
N ARG A 552 10.48 -51.82 -34.63
CA ARG A 552 11.49 -52.90 -34.66
C ARG A 552 10.84 -54.28 -34.54
N GLU A 553 9.87 -54.43 -33.66
CA GLU A 553 9.13 -55.68 -33.48
C GLU A 553 8.40 -56.08 -34.77
N ASP A 554 7.69 -55.14 -35.41
CA ASP A 554 6.98 -55.37 -36.66
C ASP A 554 7.93 -55.73 -37.81
N VAL A 555 9.11 -55.09 -37.88
CA VAL A 555 10.15 -55.44 -38.86
C VAL A 555 10.65 -56.87 -38.63
N ILE A 556 10.93 -57.26 -37.38
CA ILE A 556 11.36 -58.63 -37.05
C ILE A 556 10.26 -59.64 -37.39
N ARG A 557 9.00 -59.33 -37.07
CA ARG A 557 7.84 -60.16 -37.39
C ARG A 557 7.70 -60.36 -38.90
N ASN A 558 7.80 -59.27 -39.69
CA ASN A 558 7.77 -59.32 -41.15
C ASN A 558 8.94 -60.10 -41.76
N LEU A 559 10.15 -59.96 -41.21
CA LEU A 559 11.32 -60.73 -41.63
C LEU A 559 11.15 -62.23 -41.35
N ARG A 560 10.56 -62.61 -40.21
CA ARG A 560 10.22 -64.01 -39.90
C ARG A 560 9.19 -64.56 -40.88
N ALA A 561 8.12 -63.81 -41.15
CA ALA A 561 7.08 -64.21 -42.10
C ALA A 561 7.64 -64.41 -43.53
N LYS A 562 8.51 -63.51 -44.00
CA LYS A 562 9.13 -63.62 -45.33
C LYS A 562 10.24 -64.69 -45.39
N GLY A 563 11.03 -64.83 -44.33
CA GLY A 563 12.10 -65.82 -44.21
C GLY A 563 11.60 -67.27 -44.13
N GLY A 564 10.37 -67.49 -43.66
CA GLY A 564 9.72 -68.81 -43.65
C GLY A 564 9.28 -69.33 -45.03
N SER A 565 9.30 -68.49 -46.07
CA SER A 565 8.92 -68.87 -47.44
C SER A 565 10.09 -69.31 -48.33
N ALA A 566 11.27 -69.56 -47.76
CA ALA A 566 12.42 -70.03 -48.51
C ALA A 566 12.19 -71.45 -49.06
N VAL A 567 11.92 -71.51 -50.36
CA VAL A 567 11.91 -72.67 -51.23
C VAL A 567 13.05 -73.65 -50.85
N PRO A 568 12.76 -74.94 -50.60
CA PRO A 568 13.77 -75.92 -50.27
C PRO A 568 14.63 -76.16 -51.52
N GLY A 569 15.93 -75.83 -51.46
CA GLY A 569 16.87 -76.25 -52.51
C GLY A 569 18.00 -75.31 -52.93
N THR A 570 18.18 -74.12 -52.33
CA THR A 570 19.35 -73.27 -52.66
C THR A 570 20.17 -72.86 -51.44
N ALA A 571 21.47 -73.12 -51.49
CA ALA A 571 22.49 -72.93 -50.46
C ALA A 571 22.82 -71.45 -50.13
N ALA A 572 21.81 -70.66 -49.77
CA ALA A 572 21.94 -69.28 -49.31
C ALA A 572 21.60 -69.11 -47.82
N ALA A 573 21.51 -70.20 -47.05
CA ALA A 573 21.18 -70.21 -45.63
C ALA A 573 22.09 -69.36 -44.72
N PRO A 574 23.43 -69.23 -44.91
CA PRO A 574 24.26 -68.45 -43.99
C PRO A 574 24.08 -66.92 -44.13
N SER A 575 23.38 -66.45 -45.17
CA SER A 575 23.16 -65.02 -45.42
C SER A 575 22.03 -64.43 -44.60
N VAL A 576 20.97 -65.20 -44.32
CA VAL A 576 19.78 -64.70 -43.62
C VAL A 576 20.04 -64.59 -42.12
N THR A 577 20.73 -65.59 -41.52
CA THR A 577 21.12 -65.56 -40.11
C THR A 577 22.10 -64.42 -39.80
N LYS A 578 23.03 -64.11 -40.72
CA LYS A 578 23.91 -62.92 -40.60
C LYS A 578 23.15 -61.60 -40.77
N MET A 579 22.08 -61.56 -41.57
CA MET A 579 21.21 -60.38 -41.69
C MET A 579 20.37 -60.16 -40.43
N VAL A 580 19.83 -61.22 -39.82
CA VAL A 580 19.10 -61.13 -38.54
C VAL A 580 20.03 -60.68 -37.42
N LYS A 581 21.26 -61.22 -37.34
CA LYS A 581 22.25 -60.82 -36.34
C LYS A 581 22.73 -59.37 -36.51
N ARG A 582 22.86 -58.88 -37.76
CA ARG A 582 23.12 -57.46 -38.01
C ARG A 582 21.90 -56.58 -37.73
N ALA A 583 20.69 -57.05 -37.97
CA ALA A 583 19.48 -56.30 -37.65
C ALA A 583 19.32 -56.06 -36.14
N THR A 584 19.83 -56.97 -35.29
CA THR A 584 19.89 -56.78 -33.84
C THR A 584 21.00 -55.81 -33.37
N GLU A 585 22.01 -55.53 -34.20
CA GLU A 585 23.15 -54.68 -33.84
C GLU A 585 23.04 -53.24 -34.38
N VAL A 586 22.15 -52.98 -35.34
CA VAL A 586 22.04 -51.68 -36.00
C VAL A 586 21.22 -50.70 -35.15
N ARG A 587 21.86 -49.60 -34.75
CA ARG A 587 21.31 -48.59 -33.82
C ARG A 587 20.24 -47.70 -34.46
N SER A 588 20.21 -47.55 -35.79
CA SER A 588 19.24 -46.69 -36.49
C SER A 588 18.52 -47.37 -37.66
N VAL A 589 17.24 -47.05 -37.86
CA VAL A 589 16.43 -47.58 -38.97
C VAL A 589 17.02 -47.18 -40.34
N GLY A 590 17.63 -45.99 -40.41
CA GLY A 590 18.30 -45.50 -41.62
C GLY A 590 19.49 -46.37 -42.05
N GLU A 591 20.35 -46.78 -41.11
CA GLU A 591 21.47 -47.66 -41.39
C GLU A 591 21.02 -49.06 -41.81
N LEU A 592 19.93 -49.58 -41.22
CA LEU A 592 19.37 -50.87 -41.59
C LEU A 592 18.86 -50.82 -43.04
N THR A 593 18.10 -49.77 -43.38
CA THR A 593 17.52 -49.58 -44.71
C THR A 593 18.62 -49.39 -45.76
N ALA A 594 19.65 -48.60 -45.44
CA ALA A 594 20.83 -48.42 -46.30
C ALA A 594 21.64 -49.71 -46.46
N GLY A 595 21.72 -50.54 -45.42
CA GLY A 595 22.35 -51.87 -45.47
C GLY A 595 21.59 -52.83 -46.38
N ILE A 596 20.26 -52.89 -46.23
CA ILE A 596 19.37 -53.71 -47.08
C ILE A 596 19.49 -53.28 -48.55
N ASN A 597 19.40 -51.98 -48.83
CA ASN A 597 19.53 -51.46 -50.20
C ASN A 597 20.89 -51.78 -50.82
N ARG A 598 21.99 -51.73 -50.05
CA ARG A 598 23.31 -52.15 -50.51
C ARG A 598 23.35 -53.63 -50.88
N VAL A 599 22.74 -54.50 -50.08
CA VAL A 599 22.68 -55.95 -50.36
C VAL A 599 21.83 -56.24 -51.59
N VAL A 600 20.64 -55.64 -51.69
CA VAL A 600 19.73 -55.79 -52.83
C VAL A 600 20.40 -55.31 -54.12
N ASN A 601 21.07 -54.14 -54.09
CA ASN A 601 21.78 -53.62 -55.25
C ASN A 601 22.98 -54.49 -55.63
N ARG A 602 23.69 -55.08 -54.66
CA ARG A 602 24.78 -56.03 -54.93
C ARG A 602 24.26 -57.31 -55.59
N ALA A 603 23.14 -57.85 -55.13
CA ALA A 603 22.49 -59.02 -55.72
C ALA A 603 21.97 -58.73 -57.14
N LYS A 604 21.35 -57.56 -57.38
CA LYS A 604 20.96 -57.11 -58.73
C LYS A 604 22.16 -57.01 -59.67
N ARG A 605 23.28 -56.42 -59.21
CA ARG A 605 24.52 -56.32 -60.00
C ARG A 605 25.15 -57.68 -60.31
N GLN A 606 25.06 -58.64 -59.39
CA GLN A 606 25.54 -60.01 -59.64
C GLN A 606 24.65 -60.77 -60.62
N ARG A 607 23.33 -60.54 -60.59
CA ARG A 607 22.41 -61.11 -61.58
C ARG A 607 22.55 -60.50 -62.96
N ALA A 608 22.96 -59.24 -63.07
CA ALA A 608 23.22 -58.60 -64.37
C ALA A 608 24.57 -58.99 -64.99
N LYS A 609 25.43 -59.73 -64.26
CA LYS A 609 26.73 -60.24 -64.73
C LYS A 609 26.70 -61.74 -65.09
N LYS A 610 25.55 -62.39 -64.90
CA LYS A 610 25.23 -63.71 -65.46
C LYS A 610 24.24 -63.49 -66.58
#